data_AF-W2Y7Z0-F1
#
_entry.id   AF-W2Y7Z0-F1
#
_cell.length_a   1.000
_cell.length_b   1.000
_cell.length_c   1.000
_cell.angle_alpha   90.00
_cell.angle_beta   90.00
_cell.angle_gamma   90.00
#
_symmetry.space_group_name_H-M   'P 1'
#
loop_
_entity.id
_entity.type
_entity.pdbx_description
1 polymer ?
#
loop_
_entity_poly.entity_id
_entity_poly.type
_entity_poly.pdbx_seq_one_letter_code
_entity_poly.pdbx_strand_id
1 'polypeptide(L)'
;MITPAALLSTAQTEFVTLSFRGFAVWWIVIFGIHLVTFIFHACYAKFYWMFGSTVLSYSLDSYDVGMPHKHFRTISYVHMVVACLNGGLLLLMVVGSLRRRNLVFYPWSQSIVKRPKKTLKNNAGAINYHVGNETSNQIMGKSTIQMLRRATATYANIANRRGAIGVNGRYFYIILVCREIVETTFQSVQAFRMSKYLSRSVLNRFYVSLLVINCWSSVFVHTRLFSNDEARRRLAAIVLDCTLDLMSAMGVSIMIIVNYVNEFDAELMSFSFELLEDNDWMAQMLDEARLVLVSSWSDLISRVVFALGIIATTASMKELLRWKPDRGNRITHAQGPNIADVKHRGTVEPIISRQPAHTVMGANNDGTAEQPGSYKCLIPRNFWCYNAHLSNRTRRMIFIFVHCIFFAWGAVILALHVQASSKTPLVECSPKVYPMAGALPACFAVEFDCYKVGITGAKVDVIDQWKRFDHTTVVKLHILHCPELEVPEMFQEFIRLREIWIYNSTIRDWGPEAAVTNSCHPNLTVLSMIRTNLTDGLLPLGFQSDDFPINLTQINFCETNLRTLPDDIDGRWNFNASIHIENSQLSAIPLSLIRLQ
;
A
#
# COMPACT_ATOMS: atom_id res chain seq x y z
N MET A 1 7.35 -4.31 61.16
CA MET A 1 6.09 -4.91 60.69
C MET A 1 5.21 -3.79 60.17
N ILE A 2 5.11 -3.66 58.85
CA ILE A 2 4.22 -2.71 58.17
C ILE A 2 3.19 -3.56 57.42
N THR A 3 1.92 -3.34 57.72
CA THR A 3 0.76 -3.98 57.10
C THR A 3 0.69 -3.70 55.59
N PRO A 4 0.44 -4.72 54.74
CA PRO A 4 0.18 -4.52 53.32
C PRO A 4 -1.33 -4.47 53.03
N ALA A 5 -1.77 -3.47 52.24
CA ALA A 5 -3.00 -3.42 51.41
C ALA A 5 -3.45 -1.94 51.31
N ALA A 6 -3.74 -1.35 50.16
CA ALA A 6 -4.32 -1.93 48.97
C ALA A 6 -3.68 -1.35 47.69
N LEU A 7 -3.21 -2.25 46.83
CA LEU A 7 -3.06 -1.97 45.41
C LEU A 7 -4.45 -1.60 44.86
N LEU A 8 -4.69 -0.31 44.64
CA LEU A 8 -5.76 0.13 43.76
C LEU A 8 -5.51 -0.52 42.40
N SER A 9 -6.33 -1.52 42.08
CA SER A 9 -6.54 -1.99 40.72
C SER A 9 -6.85 -0.77 39.84
N THR A 10 -5.88 -0.35 39.04
CA THR A 10 -6.09 0.61 37.96
C THR A 10 -7.10 -0.03 37.01
N ALA A 11 -8.35 0.42 37.07
CA ALA A 11 -9.40 -0.03 36.17
C ALA A 11 -8.92 0.18 34.73
N GLN A 12 -8.71 -0.92 33.99
CA GLN A 12 -8.41 -0.86 32.56
C GLN A 12 -9.54 -0.11 31.87
N THR A 13 -9.24 1.06 31.33
CA THR A 13 -10.15 1.83 30.49
C THR A 13 -10.39 1.05 29.21
N GLU A 14 -11.60 0.49 29.04
CA GLU A 14 -11.97 -0.25 27.80
C GLU A 14 -12.25 0.69 26.60
N PHE A 15 -12.38 1.99 26.83
CA PHE A 15 -12.78 2.97 25.82
C PHE A 15 -12.05 4.30 25.97
N VAL A 16 -11.89 5.01 24.85
CA VAL A 16 -11.47 6.41 24.83
C VAL A 16 -12.71 7.28 24.92
N THR A 17 -12.95 7.87 26.10
CA THR A 17 -14.06 8.79 26.32
C THR A 17 -13.69 10.22 25.93
N LEU A 18 -14.45 10.81 25.01
CA LEU A 18 -14.23 12.15 24.47
C LEU A 18 -15.36 13.12 24.85
N SER A 19 -15.08 14.42 24.73
CA SER A 19 -16.11 15.46 24.66
C SER A 19 -16.91 15.31 23.35
N PHE A 20 -18.09 15.92 23.26
CA PHE A 20 -18.86 15.92 22.01
C PHE A 20 -18.07 16.50 20.84
N ARG A 21 -17.34 17.61 21.05
CA ARG A 21 -16.47 18.21 20.02
C ARG A 21 -15.36 17.26 19.58
N GLY A 22 -14.69 16.58 20.53
CA GLY A 22 -13.67 15.59 20.20
C GLY A 22 -14.23 14.40 19.41
N PHE A 23 -15.41 13.92 19.79
CA PHE A 23 -16.10 12.85 19.05
C PHE A 23 -16.51 13.30 17.64
N ALA A 24 -16.95 14.55 17.48
CA ALA A 24 -17.29 15.13 16.18
C ALA A 24 -16.08 15.21 15.25
N VAL A 25 -14.90 15.60 15.77
CA VAL A 25 -13.65 15.60 15.00
C VAL A 25 -13.34 14.18 14.50
N TRP A 26 -13.38 13.17 15.36
CA TRP A 26 -13.14 11.79 14.94
C TRP A 26 -14.20 11.26 13.96
N TRP A 27 -15.44 11.71 14.09
CA TRP A 27 -16.48 11.41 13.10
C TRP A 27 -16.10 11.95 11.72
N ILE A 28 -15.64 13.21 11.65
CA ILE A 28 -15.19 13.85 10.41
C ILE A 28 -13.94 13.15 9.85
N VAL A 29 -12.96 12.83 10.68
CA VAL A 29 -11.73 12.13 10.25
C VAL A 29 -12.06 10.77 9.63
N ILE A 30 -12.84 9.95 10.33
CA ILE A 30 -13.21 8.61 9.86
C ILE A 30 -14.12 8.69 8.61
N PHE A 31 -15.02 9.67 8.56
CA PHE A 31 -15.80 9.96 7.37
C PHE A 31 -14.90 10.34 6.19
N GLY A 32 -13.93 11.23 6.41
CA GLY A 32 -12.95 11.67 5.41
C GLY A 32 -12.12 10.51 4.86
N ILE A 33 -11.64 9.61 5.71
CA ILE A 33 -10.90 8.41 5.29
C ILE A 33 -11.75 7.57 4.30
N HIS A 34 -12.98 7.21 4.69
CA HIS A 34 -13.86 6.46 3.79
C HIS A 34 -14.23 7.21 2.52
N LEU A 35 -14.35 8.54 2.58
CA LEU A 35 -14.64 9.39 1.42
C LEU A 35 -13.49 9.38 0.43
N VAL A 36 -12.26 9.57 0.90
CA VAL A 36 -11.05 9.53 0.07
C VAL A 36 -10.90 8.14 -0.56
N THR A 37 -11.03 7.07 0.23
CA THR A 37 -10.99 5.69 -0.28
C THR A 37 -12.10 5.41 -1.30
N PHE A 38 -13.33 5.86 -1.04
CA PHE A 38 -14.44 5.74 -1.98
C PHE A 38 -14.14 6.45 -3.31
N ILE A 39 -13.75 7.72 -3.26
CA ILE A 39 -13.49 8.54 -4.46
C ILE A 39 -12.37 7.92 -5.29
N PHE A 40 -11.23 7.59 -4.67
CA PHE A 40 -10.09 7.01 -5.36
C PHE A 40 -10.44 5.71 -6.07
N HIS A 41 -11.09 4.76 -5.39
CA HIS A 41 -11.47 3.49 -6.02
C HIS A 41 -12.58 3.68 -7.06
N ALA A 42 -13.51 4.62 -6.88
CA ALA A 42 -14.50 4.96 -7.90
C ALA A 42 -13.84 5.57 -9.16
N CYS A 43 -12.86 6.44 -8.98
CA CYS A 43 -12.05 7.01 -10.06
C CYS A 43 -11.28 5.90 -10.80
N TYR A 44 -10.60 4.99 -10.09
CA TYR A 44 -9.92 3.85 -10.71
C TYR A 44 -10.88 2.93 -11.46
N ALA A 45 -12.05 2.64 -10.88
CA ALA A 45 -13.06 1.82 -11.54
C ALA A 45 -13.52 2.48 -12.86
N LYS A 46 -13.85 3.78 -12.82
CA LYS A 46 -14.23 4.56 -14.01
C LYS A 46 -13.08 4.64 -15.02
N PHE A 47 -11.86 4.89 -14.57
CA PHE A 47 -10.67 4.95 -15.40
C PHE A 47 -10.52 3.65 -16.19
N TYR A 48 -10.37 2.50 -15.53
CA TYR A 48 -10.23 1.21 -16.21
C TYR A 48 -11.47 0.79 -17.03
N TRP A 49 -12.65 1.36 -16.75
CA TRP A 49 -13.84 1.14 -17.56
C TRP A 49 -13.77 1.81 -18.94
N MET A 50 -13.11 2.96 -19.02
CA MET A 50 -13.00 3.80 -20.22
C MET A 50 -11.61 3.75 -20.87
N PHE A 51 -10.58 3.33 -20.13
CA PHE A 51 -9.18 3.46 -20.51
C PHE A 51 -8.83 2.71 -21.80
N GLY A 52 -9.39 1.51 -22.01
CA GLY A 52 -9.01 0.64 -23.13
C GLY A 52 -9.23 1.19 -24.53
N SER A 53 -10.00 2.27 -24.71
CA SER A 53 -10.20 2.92 -26.01
C SER A 53 -9.39 4.21 -26.19
N THR A 54 -8.47 4.52 -25.27
CA THR A 54 -7.66 5.76 -25.32
C THR A 54 -6.33 5.55 -26.03
N VAL A 55 -5.80 6.59 -26.67
CA VAL A 55 -4.47 6.56 -27.31
C VAL A 55 -3.40 6.21 -26.27
N LEU A 56 -3.45 6.81 -25.08
CA LEU A 56 -2.54 6.50 -23.99
C LEU A 56 -2.54 5.00 -23.64
N SER A 57 -3.70 4.34 -23.67
CA SER A 57 -3.77 2.90 -23.38
C SER A 57 -3.07 2.03 -24.44
N TYR A 58 -3.10 2.43 -25.71
CA TYR A 58 -2.35 1.72 -26.75
C TYR A 58 -0.85 1.99 -26.61
N SER A 59 -0.47 3.24 -26.32
CA SER A 59 0.93 3.59 -26.06
C SER A 59 1.50 2.79 -24.90
N LEU A 60 0.83 2.76 -23.74
CA LEU A 60 1.33 2.04 -22.56
C LEU A 60 1.38 0.51 -22.77
N ASP A 61 0.41 -0.08 -23.46
CA ASP A 61 0.42 -1.51 -23.79
C ASP A 61 1.60 -1.86 -24.72
N SER A 62 1.92 -0.97 -25.67
CA SER A 62 3.10 -1.16 -26.52
C SER A 62 4.40 -1.20 -25.70
N TYR A 63 4.54 -0.36 -24.66
CA TYR A 63 5.74 -0.34 -23.80
C TYR A 63 5.72 -1.38 -22.66
N ASP A 64 4.81 -2.35 -22.68
CA ASP A 64 4.60 -3.31 -21.59
C ASP A 64 4.41 -2.63 -20.21
N VAL A 65 3.66 -1.52 -20.20
CA VAL A 65 3.35 -0.76 -18.99
C VAL A 65 1.92 -1.05 -18.54
N GLY A 66 1.81 -1.77 -17.42
CA GLY A 66 0.54 -2.13 -16.82
C GLY A 66 0.05 -3.52 -17.24
N MET A 67 -1.14 -3.87 -16.79
CA MET A 67 -1.81 -5.11 -17.19
C MET A 67 -2.36 -5.02 -18.63
N PRO A 68 -2.38 -6.14 -19.40
CA PRO A 68 -2.97 -6.15 -20.73
C PRO A 68 -4.45 -5.76 -20.74
N HIS A 69 -4.90 -5.20 -21.87
CA HIS A 69 -6.26 -4.65 -22.09
C HIS A 69 -7.39 -5.62 -21.70
N LYS A 70 -7.21 -6.92 -21.97
CA LYS A 70 -8.19 -7.98 -21.65
C LYS A 70 -8.57 -8.04 -20.16
N HIS A 71 -7.75 -7.47 -19.28
CA HIS A 71 -7.97 -7.50 -17.83
C HIS A 71 -8.56 -6.21 -17.24
N PHE A 72 -8.70 -5.13 -18.03
CA PHE A 72 -9.18 -3.85 -17.52
C PHE A 72 -10.58 -3.91 -16.90
N ARG A 73 -11.49 -4.69 -17.49
CA ARG A 73 -12.83 -4.90 -16.92
C ARG A 73 -12.77 -5.57 -15.55
N THR A 74 -11.95 -6.60 -15.41
CA THR A 74 -11.75 -7.29 -14.12
C THR A 74 -11.19 -6.34 -13.07
N ILE A 75 -10.17 -5.55 -13.42
CA ILE A 75 -9.58 -4.55 -12.52
C ILE A 75 -10.65 -3.52 -12.10
N SER A 76 -11.42 -3.03 -13.06
CA SER A 76 -12.51 -2.08 -12.81
C SER A 76 -13.56 -2.64 -11.84
N TYR A 77 -14.00 -3.89 -12.02
CA TYR A 77 -14.94 -4.54 -11.10
C TYR A 77 -14.38 -4.66 -9.67
N VAL A 78 -13.10 -5.02 -9.52
CA VAL A 78 -12.46 -5.10 -8.20
C VAL A 78 -12.46 -3.74 -7.50
N HIS A 79 -12.05 -2.68 -8.19
CA HIS A 79 -12.11 -1.32 -7.63
C HIS A 79 -13.54 -0.88 -7.33
N MET A 80 -14.53 -1.24 -8.17
CA MET A 80 -15.94 -0.94 -7.94
C MET A 80 -16.47 -1.61 -6.67
N VAL A 81 -16.10 -2.87 -6.40
CA VAL A 81 -16.48 -3.56 -5.16
C VAL A 81 -15.91 -2.82 -3.94
N VAL A 82 -14.63 -2.45 -3.96
CA VAL A 82 -13.99 -1.72 -2.86
C VAL A 82 -14.62 -0.33 -2.65
N ALA A 83 -14.97 0.37 -3.74
CA ALA A 83 -15.70 1.62 -3.68
C ALA A 83 -17.08 1.42 -3.03
N CYS A 84 -17.86 0.43 -3.48
CA CYS A 84 -19.18 0.12 -2.91
C CYS A 84 -19.12 -0.18 -1.40
N LEU A 85 -18.09 -0.91 -0.94
CA LEU A 85 -17.89 -1.17 0.49
C LEU A 85 -17.69 0.13 1.29
N ASN A 86 -16.82 1.02 0.84
CA ASN A 86 -16.58 2.31 1.50
C ASN A 86 -17.78 3.26 1.40
N GLY A 87 -18.44 3.31 0.24
CA GLY A 87 -19.68 4.08 0.03
C GLY A 87 -20.81 3.63 0.95
N GLY A 88 -20.96 2.32 1.16
CA GLY A 88 -21.89 1.76 2.13
C GLY A 88 -21.61 2.22 3.56
N LEU A 89 -20.34 2.27 3.97
CA LEU A 89 -19.94 2.75 5.29
C LEU A 89 -20.22 4.25 5.48
N LEU A 90 -19.97 5.08 4.45
CA LEU A 90 -20.32 6.50 4.45
C LEU A 90 -21.83 6.70 4.63
N LEU A 91 -22.63 5.96 3.85
CA LEU A 91 -24.08 6.03 3.91
C LEU A 91 -24.60 5.64 5.31
N LEU A 92 -24.03 4.59 5.92
CA LEU A 92 -24.39 4.19 7.28
C LEU A 92 -24.09 5.28 8.32
N MET A 93 -22.96 5.97 8.20
CA MET A 93 -22.59 7.07 9.09
C MET A 93 -23.56 8.26 8.95
N VAL A 94 -23.89 8.64 7.71
CA VAL A 94 -24.79 9.76 7.42
C VAL A 94 -26.23 9.43 7.84
N VAL A 95 -26.79 8.33 7.35
CA VAL A 95 -28.17 7.90 7.66
C VAL A 95 -28.34 7.64 9.16
N GLY A 96 -27.35 7.02 9.80
CA GLY A 96 -27.34 6.81 11.24
C GLY A 96 -27.40 8.13 12.00
N SER A 97 -26.59 9.12 11.60
CA SER A 97 -26.51 10.42 12.25
C SER A 97 -27.76 11.26 12.05
N LEU A 98 -28.33 11.26 10.83
CA LEU A 98 -29.59 11.94 10.52
C LEU A 98 -30.77 11.34 11.30
N ARG A 99 -30.89 10.00 11.30
CA ARG A 99 -31.99 9.31 11.99
C ARG A 99 -31.97 9.53 13.50
N ARG A 100 -30.77 9.61 14.09
CA ARG A 100 -30.56 9.84 15.53
C ARG A 100 -30.54 11.31 15.92
N ARG A 101 -30.50 12.23 14.93
CA ARG A 101 -30.22 13.68 15.11
C ARG A 101 -28.97 13.94 15.98
N ASN A 102 -28.01 13.02 15.92
CA ASN A 102 -26.78 13.06 16.71
C ASN A 102 -25.72 12.22 15.99
N LEU A 103 -24.45 12.61 16.10
CA LEU A 103 -23.35 11.93 15.42
C LEU A 103 -23.20 10.50 15.92
N VAL A 104 -23.32 9.55 15.01
CA VAL A 104 -23.08 8.13 15.26
C VAL A 104 -22.36 7.50 14.07
N PHE A 105 -21.54 6.49 14.35
CA PHE A 105 -20.86 5.72 13.30
C PHE A 105 -21.76 4.71 12.60
N TYR A 106 -22.79 4.22 13.30
CA TYR A 106 -23.75 3.24 12.78
C TYR A 106 -25.16 3.54 13.32
N PRO A 107 -26.23 3.22 12.56
CA PRO A 107 -27.61 3.44 13.02
C PRO A 107 -27.97 2.72 14.33
N TRP A 108 -27.28 1.63 14.65
CA TRP A 108 -27.48 0.83 15.88
C TRP A 108 -26.40 1.08 16.95
N SER A 109 -25.48 2.03 16.77
CA SER A 109 -24.39 2.29 17.72
C SER A 109 -24.89 2.77 19.09
N GLN A 110 -24.52 2.07 20.17
CA GLN A 110 -24.73 2.55 21.55
C GLN A 110 -23.61 3.55 21.92
N SER A 111 -23.64 4.76 21.34
CA SER A 111 -22.61 5.79 21.58
C SER A 111 -22.70 6.45 22.96
N ILE A 112 -23.73 6.13 23.76
CA ILE A 112 -24.00 6.74 25.06
C ILE A 112 -23.63 5.77 26.18
N VAL A 113 -22.70 6.16 27.05
CA VAL A 113 -22.49 5.48 28.33
C VAL A 113 -23.72 5.73 29.22
N LYS A 114 -24.66 4.79 29.26
CA LYS A 114 -25.79 4.84 30.20
C LYS A 114 -25.25 4.66 31.62
N ARG A 115 -25.52 5.61 32.53
CA ARG A 115 -25.21 5.44 33.96
C ARG A 115 -26.08 4.32 34.55
N PRO A 116 -25.57 3.50 35.49
CA PRO A 116 -26.46 2.72 36.33
C PRO A 116 -27.33 3.70 37.12
N LYS A 117 -28.67 3.59 36.98
CA LYS A 117 -29.59 4.27 37.90
C LYS A 117 -29.37 3.64 39.27
N LYS A 118 -28.77 4.38 40.22
CA LYS A 118 -28.88 4.05 41.64
C LYS A 118 -30.32 4.37 42.05
N THR A 119 -31.23 3.43 41.86
CA THR A 119 -32.44 3.38 42.69
C THR A 119 -32.02 2.77 44.01
N LEU A 120 -32.01 3.58 45.06
CA LEU A 120 -31.96 3.09 46.44
C LEU A 120 -33.29 2.35 46.66
N LYS A 121 -33.30 1.04 46.44
CA LYS A 121 -34.35 0.17 46.97
C LYS A 121 -33.69 -0.67 48.05
N ASN A 122 -34.05 -0.36 49.28
CA ASN A 122 -33.91 -1.30 50.37
C ASN A 122 -34.68 -2.56 49.99
N ASN A 123 -34.00 -3.70 50.17
CA ASN A 123 -34.46 -5.09 50.16
C ASN A 123 -33.78 -5.95 49.08
N ALA A 124 -33.20 -7.04 49.58
CA ALA A 124 -32.52 -8.09 48.83
C ALA A 124 -33.44 -8.65 47.73
N GLY A 125 -32.94 -8.67 46.49
CA GLY A 125 -33.63 -9.26 45.36
C GLY A 125 -32.99 -8.82 44.04
N ALA A 126 -32.58 -9.81 43.25
CA ALA A 126 -31.87 -9.70 41.98
C ALA A 126 -32.19 -8.47 41.11
N ILE A 127 -31.15 -7.77 40.66
CA ILE A 127 -31.23 -6.73 39.64
C ILE A 127 -31.41 -7.41 38.27
N ASN A 128 -32.65 -7.51 37.80
CA ASN A 128 -32.93 -7.90 36.41
C ASN A 128 -32.72 -6.70 35.47
N TYR A 129 -31.76 -6.82 34.56
CA TYR A 129 -31.58 -5.89 33.45
C TYR A 129 -32.63 -6.17 32.37
N HIS A 130 -33.75 -5.43 32.38
CA HIS A 130 -34.60 -5.33 31.20
C HIS A 130 -33.96 -4.38 30.18
N VAL A 131 -33.44 -4.95 29.09
CA VAL A 131 -33.14 -4.21 27.86
C VAL A 131 -34.49 -3.86 27.22
N GLY A 132 -34.95 -2.63 27.45
CA GLY A 132 -36.11 -2.08 26.75
C GLY A 132 -35.82 -1.96 25.25
N ASN A 133 -36.44 -2.83 24.45
CA ASN A 133 -36.64 -2.62 23.02
C ASN A 133 -37.70 -1.53 22.86
N GLU A 134 -37.30 -0.27 22.88
CA GLU A 134 -38.21 0.81 22.49
C GLU A 134 -38.24 0.95 20.96
N THR A 135 -39.45 0.79 20.47
CA THR A 135 -39.94 0.83 19.10
C THR A 135 -39.68 2.17 18.43
N SER A 136 -38.96 2.16 17.31
CA SER A 136 -39.07 3.20 16.28
C SER A 136 -39.29 2.50 14.94
N ASN A 137 -40.52 2.00 14.81
CA ASN A 137 -41.09 1.48 13.57
C ASN A 137 -41.91 2.59 12.94
N GLN A 138 -41.38 3.23 11.90
CA GLN A 138 -42.14 3.68 10.73
C GLN A 138 -41.17 4.29 9.73
N ILE A 139 -41.43 4.02 8.44
CA ILE A 139 -40.73 4.55 7.25
C ILE A 139 -39.44 3.79 6.84
N MET A 140 -39.53 2.49 6.51
CA MET A 140 -38.72 1.84 5.45
C MET A 140 -39.24 0.42 5.15
N GLY A 141 -39.22 0.01 3.88
CA GLY A 141 -39.69 -1.31 3.43
C GLY A 141 -39.00 -2.49 4.12
N LYS A 142 -39.80 -3.50 4.51
CA LYS A 142 -39.36 -4.68 5.28
C LYS A 142 -38.25 -5.49 4.58
N SER A 143 -38.20 -5.48 3.25
CA SER A 143 -37.20 -6.20 2.44
C SER A 143 -35.80 -5.58 2.51
N THR A 144 -35.70 -4.25 2.42
CA THR A 144 -34.43 -3.51 2.53
C THR A 144 -33.83 -3.65 3.93
N ILE A 145 -34.68 -3.61 4.97
CA ILE A 145 -34.26 -3.82 6.37
C ILE A 145 -33.77 -5.25 6.62
N GLN A 146 -34.42 -6.26 6.03
CA GLN A 146 -33.98 -7.66 6.14
C GLN A 146 -32.67 -7.93 5.39
N MET A 147 -32.47 -7.32 4.21
CA MET A 147 -31.21 -7.41 3.48
C MET A 147 -30.07 -6.74 4.24
N LEU A 148 -30.29 -5.52 4.75
CA LEU A 148 -29.34 -4.81 5.62
C LEU A 148 -29.06 -5.60 6.90
N ARG A 149 -30.06 -6.24 7.51
CA ARG A 149 -29.91 -7.11 8.70
C ARG A 149 -29.13 -8.39 8.41
N ARG A 150 -29.29 -9.01 7.24
CA ARG A 150 -28.53 -10.21 6.85
C ARG A 150 -27.07 -9.86 6.56
N ALA A 151 -26.82 -8.79 5.82
CA ALA A 151 -25.46 -8.28 5.58
C ALA A 151 -24.76 -7.86 6.89
N THR A 152 -25.50 -7.28 7.84
CA THR A 152 -24.96 -6.93 9.17
C THR A 152 -24.87 -8.09 10.14
N ALA A 153 -25.68 -9.14 10.04
CA ALA A 153 -25.57 -10.32 10.89
C ALA A 153 -24.30 -11.14 10.57
N THR A 154 -23.91 -11.24 9.30
CA THR A 154 -22.66 -11.88 8.88
C THR A 154 -21.44 -11.05 9.31
N TYR A 155 -21.50 -9.71 9.18
CA TYR A 155 -20.47 -8.80 9.67
C TYR A 155 -20.38 -8.79 11.21
N ALA A 156 -21.50 -8.83 11.92
CA ALA A 156 -21.56 -8.79 13.38
C ALA A 156 -21.14 -10.09 14.07
N ASN A 157 -21.11 -11.23 13.37
CA ASN A 157 -20.61 -12.49 13.91
C ASN A 157 -19.09 -12.67 13.74
N ILE A 158 -18.51 -12.11 12.67
CA ILE A 158 -17.06 -12.19 12.39
C ILE A 158 -16.29 -11.02 13.04
N ALA A 159 -16.85 -9.81 12.98
CA ALA A 159 -16.28 -8.59 13.55
C ALA A 159 -16.89 -8.20 14.91
N ASN A 160 -17.54 -9.14 15.62
CA ASN A 160 -18.12 -8.85 16.94
C ASN A 160 -17.01 -8.39 17.91
N ARG A 161 -17.34 -7.46 18.83
CA ARG A 161 -16.44 -6.89 19.86
C ARG A 161 -15.72 -7.95 20.72
N ARG A 162 -16.28 -9.17 20.82
CA ARG A 162 -15.70 -10.35 21.53
C ARG A 162 -15.41 -11.54 20.60
N GLY A 163 -15.60 -11.39 19.29
CA GLY A 163 -15.24 -12.39 18.28
C GLY A 163 -13.73 -12.53 18.14
N ALA A 164 -13.28 -13.52 17.37
CA ALA A 164 -11.85 -13.79 17.19
C ALA A 164 -11.06 -12.59 16.64
N ILE A 165 -11.73 -11.70 15.88
CA ILE A 165 -11.16 -10.53 15.18
C ILE A 165 -11.48 -9.18 15.87
N GLY A 166 -12.26 -9.18 16.96
CA GLY A 166 -12.67 -7.94 17.64
C GLY A 166 -11.55 -7.24 18.41
N VAL A 167 -11.66 -5.92 18.62
CA VAL A 167 -10.66 -5.06 19.31
C VAL A 167 -10.43 -5.48 20.78
N ASN A 168 -11.38 -6.18 21.37
CA ASN A 168 -11.29 -6.77 22.72
C ASN A 168 -11.19 -8.31 22.70
N GLY A 169 -10.88 -8.90 21.54
CA GLY A 169 -10.71 -10.34 21.37
C GLY A 169 -9.37 -10.85 21.92
N ARG A 170 -9.32 -12.14 22.28
CA ARG A 170 -8.11 -12.82 22.79
C ARG A 170 -6.94 -12.79 21.80
N TYR A 171 -7.21 -12.66 20.51
CA TYR A 171 -6.24 -12.68 19.42
C TYR A 171 -5.93 -11.31 18.81
N PHE A 172 -6.42 -10.20 19.40
CA PHE A 172 -6.23 -8.84 18.85
C PHE A 172 -4.78 -8.55 18.44
N TYR A 173 -3.84 -8.81 19.35
CA TYR A 173 -2.42 -8.56 19.09
C TYR A 173 -1.80 -9.52 18.06
N ILE A 174 -2.30 -10.75 17.91
CA ILE A 174 -1.81 -11.70 16.89
C ILE A 174 -2.29 -11.24 15.50
N ILE A 175 -3.55 -10.85 15.38
CA ILE A 175 -4.13 -10.35 14.14
C ILE A 175 -3.45 -9.05 13.71
N LEU A 176 -3.18 -8.15 14.68
CA LEU A 176 -2.42 -6.93 14.42
C LEU A 176 -1.03 -7.24 13.86
N VAL A 177 -0.30 -8.18 14.47
CA VAL A 177 1.03 -8.60 13.99
C VAL A 177 0.96 -9.24 12.60
N CYS A 178 0.00 -10.13 12.35
CA CYS A 178 -0.16 -10.74 11.02
C CYS A 178 -0.43 -9.69 9.95
N ARG A 179 -1.27 -8.70 10.26
CA ARG A 179 -1.58 -7.58 9.37
C ARG A 179 -0.35 -6.72 9.09
N GLU A 180 0.37 -6.32 10.14
CA GLU A 180 1.63 -5.57 10.04
C GLU A 180 2.67 -6.30 9.18
N ILE A 181 2.79 -7.64 9.31
CA ILE A 181 3.69 -8.45 8.47
C ILE A 181 3.30 -8.36 7.00
N VAL A 182 2.02 -8.55 6.69
CA VAL A 182 1.51 -8.53 5.31
C VAL A 182 1.70 -7.14 4.69
N GLU A 183 1.36 -6.09 5.43
CA GLU A 183 1.49 -4.69 4.99
C GLU A 183 2.95 -4.29 4.80
N THR A 184 3.82 -4.60 5.77
CA THR A 184 5.27 -4.34 5.68
C THR A 184 5.88 -5.08 4.49
N THR A 185 5.43 -6.30 4.21
CA THR A 185 5.91 -7.07 3.05
C THR A 185 5.54 -6.37 1.74
N PHE A 186 4.27 -5.99 1.57
CA PHE A 186 3.83 -5.29 0.36
C PHE A 186 4.45 -3.90 0.21
N GLN A 187 4.57 -3.14 1.30
CA GLN A 187 5.26 -1.84 1.30
C GLN A 187 6.75 -2.01 0.97
N SER A 188 7.42 -3.06 1.45
CA SER A 188 8.83 -3.33 1.13
C SER A 188 9.01 -3.66 -0.35
N VAL A 189 8.17 -4.52 -0.91
CA VAL A 189 8.18 -4.84 -2.35
C VAL A 189 8.00 -3.58 -3.19
N GLN A 190 7.05 -2.72 -2.79
CA GLN A 190 6.81 -1.46 -3.48
C GLN A 190 7.97 -0.47 -3.32
N ALA A 191 8.64 -0.41 -2.16
CA ALA A 191 9.82 0.42 -1.96
C ALA A 191 11.00 -0.02 -2.85
N PHE A 192 11.27 -1.32 -2.95
CA PHE A 192 12.28 -1.86 -3.86
C PHE A 192 11.95 -1.52 -5.31
N ARG A 193 10.69 -1.70 -5.70
CA ARG A 193 10.21 -1.34 -7.03
C ARG A 193 10.39 0.16 -7.32
N MET A 194 10.00 1.02 -6.39
CA MET A 194 10.21 2.47 -6.53
C MET A 194 11.69 2.83 -6.62
N SER A 195 12.58 2.16 -5.89
CA SER A 195 14.02 2.43 -6.01
C SER A 195 14.58 2.12 -7.40
N LYS A 196 13.96 1.17 -8.12
CA LYS A 196 14.39 0.75 -9.46
C LYS A 196 13.85 1.66 -10.57
N TYR A 197 12.61 2.14 -10.46
CA TYR A 197 11.92 2.86 -11.55
C TYR A 197 11.70 4.36 -11.26
N LEU A 198 11.66 4.80 -10.00
CA LEU A 198 11.31 6.17 -9.65
C LEU A 198 12.55 7.08 -9.61
N SER A 199 12.70 7.96 -10.59
CA SER A 199 13.78 8.94 -10.64
C SER A 199 13.61 10.10 -9.66
N ARG A 200 12.36 10.43 -9.29
CA ARG A 200 12.05 11.46 -8.29
C ARG A 200 12.54 11.05 -6.90
N SER A 201 13.75 11.47 -6.56
CA SER A 201 14.41 11.16 -5.29
C SER A 201 13.59 11.59 -4.06
N VAL A 202 12.88 12.71 -4.12
CA VAL A 202 12.02 13.21 -3.02
C VAL A 202 10.88 12.24 -2.75
N LEU A 203 10.21 11.74 -3.80
CA LEU A 203 9.09 10.83 -3.65
C LEU A 203 9.54 9.43 -3.20
N ASN A 204 10.68 8.96 -3.72
CA ASN A 204 11.30 7.72 -3.26
C ASN A 204 11.68 7.79 -1.76
N ARG A 205 12.34 8.88 -1.34
CA ARG A 205 12.67 9.14 0.08
C ARG A 205 11.44 9.22 0.97
N PHE A 206 10.38 9.88 0.48
CA PHE A 206 9.11 9.97 1.19
C PHE A 206 8.49 8.59 1.42
N TYR A 207 8.43 7.75 0.37
CA TYR A 207 7.89 6.39 0.50
C TYR A 207 8.71 5.52 1.46
N VAL A 208 10.04 5.53 1.34
CA VAL A 208 10.92 4.80 2.26
C VAL A 208 10.75 5.29 3.69
N SER A 209 10.59 6.59 3.90
CA SER A 209 10.33 7.16 5.23
C SER A 209 9.02 6.65 5.81
N LEU A 210 7.94 6.55 5.02
CA LEU A 210 6.67 5.97 5.46
C LEU A 210 6.85 4.51 5.92
N LEU A 211 7.56 3.69 5.14
CA LEU A 211 7.85 2.29 5.49
C LEU A 211 8.69 2.17 6.76
N VAL A 212 9.74 2.97 6.92
CA VAL A 212 10.59 2.96 8.12
C VAL A 212 9.80 3.39 9.35
N ILE A 213 8.98 4.44 9.22
CA ILE A 213 8.09 4.89 10.29
C ILE A 213 7.07 3.80 10.62
N ASN A 214 6.54 3.07 9.63
CA ASN A 214 5.62 1.96 9.85
C ASN A 214 6.29 0.85 10.69
N CYS A 215 7.48 0.42 10.26
CA CYS A 215 8.29 -0.56 10.99
C CYS A 215 8.57 -0.17 12.44
N TRP A 216 8.76 1.12 12.72
CA TRP A 216 9.09 1.61 14.07
C TRP A 216 7.85 2.04 14.86
N SER A 217 6.70 2.18 14.21
CA SER A 217 5.44 2.69 14.78
C SER A 217 5.04 1.89 16.02
N SER A 218 5.04 0.56 15.89
CA SER A 218 4.68 -0.39 16.93
C SER A 218 5.60 -0.25 18.15
N VAL A 219 6.91 -0.08 17.93
CA VAL A 219 7.91 0.12 18.99
C VAL A 219 7.63 1.40 19.76
N PHE A 220 7.41 2.52 19.05
CA PHE A 220 7.17 3.83 19.65
C PHE A 220 5.89 3.87 20.48
N VAL A 221 4.80 3.27 19.98
CA VAL A 221 3.52 3.23 20.70
C VAL A 221 3.62 2.45 22.01
N HIS A 222 4.51 1.46 22.09
CA HIS A 222 4.75 0.66 23.29
C HIS A 222 5.78 1.26 24.27
N THR A 223 6.33 2.45 23.99
CA THR A 223 7.21 3.18 24.93
C THR A 223 6.42 3.80 26.10
N ARG A 224 7.15 4.24 27.14
CA ARG A 224 6.58 4.82 28.38
C ARG A 224 5.66 6.03 28.15
N LEU A 225 5.72 6.68 26.97
CA LEU A 225 4.91 7.86 26.64
C LEU A 225 3.39 7.60 26.72
N PHE A 226 2.95 6.36 26.45
CA PHE A 226 1.53 5.95 26.46
C PHE A 226 1.18 4.96 27.59
N SER A 227 2.01 4.90 28.64
CA SER A 227 1.89 3.89 29.73
C SER A 227 0.60 4.03 30.57
N ASN A 228 -0.04 5.19 30.58
CA ASN A 228 -1.07 5.51 31.59
C ASN A 228 -2.52 5.25 31.14
N ASP A 229 -2.79 5.02 29.84
CA ASP A 229 -4.14 4.74 29.31
C ASP A 229 -4.09 3.75 28.14
N GLU A 230 -4.44 2.49 28.42
CA GLU A 230 -4.41 1.36 27.47
C GLU A 230 -5.27 1.63 26.22
N ALA A 231 -6.44 2.25 26.38
CA ALA A 231 -7.35 2.54 25.26
C ALA A 231 -6.77 3.61 24.33
N ARG A 232 -6.13 4.65 24.88
CA ARG A 232 -5.47 5.69 24.07
C ARG A 232 -4.25 5.14 23.34
N ARG A 233 -3.48 4.25 23.97
CA ARG A 233 -2.36 3.58 23.32
C ARG A 233 -2.81 2.77 22.11
N ARG A 234 -3.87 1.96 22.26
CA ARG A 234 -4.45 1.19 21.14
C ARG A 234 -4.98 2.09 20.04
N LEU A 235 -5.67 3.18 20.39
CA LEU A 235 -6.13 4.16 19.42
C LEU A 235 -4.96 4.78 18.64
N ALA A 236 -3.87 5.17 19.32
CA ALA A 236 -2.69 5.74 18.67
C ALA A 236 -2.03 4.77 17.68
N ALA A 237 -1.86 3.50 18.06
CA ALA A 237 -1.36 2.45 17.15
C ALA A 237 -2.24 2.32 15.90
N ILE A 238 -3.55 2.17 16.07
CA ILE A 238 -4.48 1.97 14.96
C ILE A 238 -4.52 3.20 14.03
N VAL A 239 -4.37 4.40 14.58
CA VAL A 239 -4.37 5.65 13.80
C VAL A 239 -3.09 5.81 12.99
N LEU A 240 -1.94 5.50 13.58
CA LEU A 240 -0.65 5.57 12.90
C LEU A 240 -0.60 4.57 11.75
N ASP A 241 -0.94 3.31 12.02
CA ASP A 241 -1.10 2.23 11.04
C ASP A 241 -2.04 2.63 9.89
N CYS A 242 -3.27 3.07 10.20
CA CYS A 242 -4.23 3.52 9.19
C CYS A 242 -3.72 4.70 8.34
N THR A 243 -3.00 5.64 8.94
CA THR A 243 -2.48 6.82 8.22
C THR A 243 -1.36 6.42 7.26
N LEU A 244 -0.44 5.56 7.71
CA LEU A 244 0.69 5.09 6.90
C LEU A 244 0.22 4.21 5.75
N ASP A 245 -0.77 3.34 5.98
CA ASP A 245 -1.41 2.56 4.94
C ASP A 245 -2.12 3.43 3.91
N LEU A 246 -2.89 4.42 4.36
CA LEU A 246 -3.58 5.35 3.47
C LEU A 246 -2.59 6.10 2.57
N MET A 247 -1.50 6.61 3.15
CA MET A 247 -0.48 7.34 2.39
C MET A 247 0.29 6.43 1.42
N SER A 248 0.62 5.21 1.84
CA SER A 248 1.36 4.25 1.02
C SER A 248 0.51 3.68 -0.12
N ALA A 249 -0.77 3.43 0.12
CA ALA A 249 -1.68 2.82 -0.87
C ALA A 249 -2.27 3.82 -1.86
N MET A 250 -2.45 5.08 -1.44
CA MET A 250 -3.20 6.08 -2.23
C MET A 250 -2.44 7.39 -2.36
N GLY A 251 -1.88 7.90 -1.26
CA GLY A 251 -1.21 9.20 -1.22
C GLY A 251 -0.11 9.32 -2.27
N VAL A 252 0.73 8.30 -2.39
CA VAL A 252 1.84 8.31 -3.35
C VAL A 252 1.36 8.28 -4.80
N SER A 253 0.37 7.45 -5.14
CA SER A 253 -0.21 7.43 -6.49
C SER A 253 -0.87 8.76 -6.85
N ILE A 254 -1.57 9.39 -5.90
CA ILE A 254 -2.18 10.72 -6.10
C ILE A 254 -1.09 11.77 -6.34
N MET A 255 -0.01 11.76 -5.55
CA MET A 255 1.11 12.70 -5.72
C MET A 255 1.77 12.58 -7.10
N ILE A 256 1.86 11.35 -7.65
CA ILE A 256 2.36 11.15 -9.02
C ILE A 256 1.38 11.75 -10.03
N ILE A 257 0.11 11.37 -9.98
CA ILE A 257 -0.91 11.82 -10.95
C ILE A 257 -0.98 13.35 -11.02
N VAL A 258 -0.96 14.03 -9.87
CA VAL A 258 -1.05 15.50 -9.80
C VAL A 258 0.05 16.20 -10.60
N ASN A 259 1.24 15.58 -10.73
CA ASN A 259 2.33 16.16 -11.53
C ASN A 259 2.04 16.17 -13.04
N TYR A 260 1.15 15.29 -13.53
CA TYR A 260 0.83 15.17 -14.96
C TYR A 260 -0.49 15.86 -15.36
N VAL A 261 -1.30 16.33 -14.40
CA VAL A 261 -2.64 16.87 -14.69
C VAL A 261 -2.60 18.07 -15.65
N ASN A 262 -1.58 18.92 -15.54
CA ASN A 262 -1.44 20.11 -16.39
C ASN A 262 -0.85 19.80 -17.78
N GLU A 263 -0.19 18.66 -17.92
CA GLU A 263 0.47 18.21 -19.17
C GLU A 263 -0.42 17.26 -19.97
N PHE A 264 -1.51 16.77 -19.36
CA PHE A 264 -2.43 15.83 -20.00
C PHE A 264 -3.40 16.54 -20.94
N ASP A 265 -3.42 16.11 -22.20
CA ASP A 265 -4.35 16.60 -23.20
C ASP A 265 -5.66 15.79 -23.14
N ALA A 266 -6.73 16.45 -22.70
CA ALA A 266 -8.05 15.85 -22.57
C ALA A 266 -8.75 15.60 -23.91
N GLU A 267 -8.38 16.30 -24.98
CA GLU A 267 -8.92 16.09 -26.32
C GLU A 267 -8.26 14.86 -26.97
N LEU A 268 -6.94 14.77 -26.87
CA LEU A 268 -6.17 13.63 -27.39
C LEU A 268 -6.29 12.37 -26.50
N MET A 269 -6.74 12.52 -25.25
CA MET A 269 -6.70 11.48 -24.22
C MET A 269 -5.30 10.86 -24.10
N SER A 270 -4.28 11.71 -24.19
CA SER A 270 -2.86 11.37 -24.22
C SER A 270 -2.01 12.60 -23.85
N PHE A 271 -0.70 12.48 -24.03
CA PHE A 271 0.24 13.59 -23.95
C PHE A 271 0.60 14.08 -25.35
N SER A 272 1.03 15.34 -25.47
CA SER A 272 1.46 15.93 -26.74
C SER A 272 2.65 15.18 -27.35
N PHE A 273 2.73 15.13 -28.68
CA PHE A 273 3.83 14.45 -29.39
C PHE A 273 5.22 14.96 -29.02
N GLU A 274 5.39 16.28 -28.80
CA GLU A 274 6.66 16.88 -28.38
C GLU A 274 7.20 16.28 -27.06
N LEU A 275 6.32 16.07 -26.07
CA LEU A 275 6.68 15.42 -24.81
C LEU A 275 7.01 13.94 -25.00
N LEU A 276 6.32 13.25 -25.92
CA LEU A 276 6.57 11.83 -26.19
C LEU A 276 7.87 11.58 -26.96
N GLU A 277 8.40 12.58 -27.66
CA GLU A 277 9.72 12.53 -28.32
C GLU A 277 10.87 12.77 -27.33
N ASP A 278 10.65 13.53 -26.27
CA ASP A 278 11.63 13.74 -25.20
C ASP A 278 11.86 12.43 -24.42
N ASN A 279 13.09 11.89 -24.51
CA ASN A 279 13.45 10.63 -23.87
C ASN A 279 13.39 10.71 -22.34
N ASP A 280 13.82 11.82 -21.75
CA ASP A 280 13.86 11.99 -20.29
C ASP A 280 12.45 12.04 -19.73
N TRP A 281 11.60 12.85 -20.34
CA TRP A 281 10.20 12.97 -19.95
C TRP A 281 9.44 11.67 -20.18
N MET A 282 9.60 11.04 -21.36
CA MET A 282 8.91 9.79 -21.69
C MET A 282 9.31 8.65 -20.75
N ALA A 283 10.61 8.50 -20.50
CA ALA A 283 11.15 7.51 -19.58
C ALA A 283 10.54 7.67 -18.19
N GLN A 284 10.52 8.92 -17.70
CA GLN A 284 9.95 9.25 -16.40
C GLN A 284 8.44 8.94 -16.35
N MET A 285 7.68 9.34 -17.37
CA MET A 285 6.23 9.11 -17.43
C MET A 285 5.90 7.62 -17.43
N LEU A 286 6.59 6.82 -18.25
CA LEU A 286 6.34 5.37 -18.35
C LEU A 286 6.67 4.65 -17.03
N ASP A 287 7.79 4.99 -16.39
CA ASP A 287 8.18 4.39 -15.12
C ASP A 287 7.27 4.80 -13.96
N GLU A 288 6.84 6.06 -13.91
CA GLU A 288 5.87 6.53 -12.92
C GLU A 288 4.46 5.92 -13.18
N ALA A 289 4.08 5.72 -14.44
CA ALA A 289 2.84 5.03 -14.82
C ALA A 289 2.84 3.57 -14.34
N ARG A 290 4.00 2.88 -14.33
CA ARG A 290 4.11 1.52 -13.75
C ARG A 290 3.74 1.49 -12.26
N LEU A 291 3.92 2.59 -11.52
CA LEU A 291 3.59 2.68 -10.10
C LEU A 291 2.11 3.06 -9.87
N VAL A 292 1.53 3.83 -10.77
CA VAL A 292 0.12 4.28 -10.68
C VAL A 292 -0.84 3.21 -11.18
N LEU A 293 -0.53 2.61 -12.32
CA LEU A 293 -1.34 1.57 -12.95
C LEU A 293 -1.13 0.22 -12.26
N VAL A 294 -2.17 -0.60 -12.32
CA VAL A 294 -2.10 -2.01 -11.93
C VAL A 294 -1.18 -2.72 -12.91
N SER A 295 0.01 -3.11 -12.43
CA SER A 295 1.04 -3.77 -13.23
C SER A 295 0.99 -5.29 -13.18
N SER A 296 0.34 -5.85 -12.16
CA SER A 296 0.25 -7.29 -11.94
C SER A 296 -0.95 -7.64 -11.07
N TRP A 297 -1.31 -8.92 -11.03
CA TRP A 297 -2.30 -9.42 -10.09
C TRP A 297 -1.87 -9.25 -8.62
N SER A 298 -0.57 -9.38 -8.33
CA SER A 298 -0.05 -9.15 -6.98
C SER A 298 -0.19 -7.69 -6.54
N ASP A 299 -0.01 -6.74 -7.46
CA ASP A 299 -0.25 -5.31 -7.22
C ASP A 299 -1.75 -5.04 -6.99
N LEU A 300 -2.64 -5.64 -7.80
CA LEU A 300 -4.08 -5.51 -7.56
C LEU A 300 -4.49 -6.05 -6.18
N ILE A 301 -3.95 -7.22 -5.81
CA ILE A 301 -4.22 -7.83 -4.50
C ILE A 301 -3.70 -6.94 -3.37
N SER A 302 -2.49 -6.39 -3.47
CA SER A 302 -1.92 -5.51 -2.44
C SER A 302 -2.83 -4.29 -2.20
N ARG A 303 -3.31 -3.65 -3.27
CA ARG A 303 -4.24 -2.50 -3.19
C ARG A 303 -5.55 -2.87 -2.50
N VAL A 304 -6.09 -4.06 -2.77
CA VAL A 304 -7.29 -4.56 -2.08
C VAL A 304 -7.00 -4.85 -0.61
N VAL A 305 -5.86 -5.45 -0.28
CA VAL A 305 -5.44 -5.72 1.11
C VAL A 305 -5.35 -4.42 1.91
N PHE A 306 -4.67 -3.40 1.39
CA PHE A 306 -4.61 -2.09 2.05
C PHE A 306 -5.99 -1.46 2.23
N ALA A 307 -6.86 -1.51 1.22
CA ALA A 307 -8.21 -0.98 1.33
C ALA A 307 -9.06 -1.70 2.39
N LEU A 308 -8.93 -3.02 2.49
CA LEU A 308 -9.58 -3.80 3.55
C LEU A 308 -8.96 -3.51 4.93
N GLY A 309 -7.65 -3.29 4.99
CA GLY A 309 -6.94 -2.84 6.19
C GLY A 309 -7.48 -1.51 6.72
N ILE A 310 -7.69 -0.53 5.85
CA ILE A 310 -8.33 0.76 6.19
C ILE A 310 -9.75 0.55 6.75
N ILE A 311 -10.55 -0.36 6.17
CA ILE A 311 -11.88 -0.68 6.69
C ILE A 311 -11.78 -1.31 8.09
N ALA A 312 -10.84 -2.22 8.31
CA ALA A 312 -10.64 -2.91 9.59
C ALA A 312 -10.15 -1.96 10.70
N THR A 313 -9.20 -1.07 10.39
CA THR A 313 -8.68 -0.06 11.34
C THR A 313 -9.75 0.94 11.72
N THR A 314 -10.45 1.51 10.74
CA THR A 314 -11.53 2.47 11.01
C THR A 314 -12.68 1.82 11.77
N ALA A 315 -13.03 0.55 11.51
CA ALA A 315 -13.96 -0.19 12.35
C ALA A 315 -13.47 -0.30 13.80
N SER A 316 -12.19 -0.60 13.99
CA SER A 316 -11.58 -0.69 15.32
C SER A 316 -11.59 0.65 16.07
N MET A 317 -11.30 1.76 15.37
CA MET A 317 -11.40 3.12 15.92
C MET A 317 -12.84 3.42 16.37
N LYS A 318 -13.85 3.11 15.53
CA LYS A 318 -15.28 3.33 15.83
C LYS A 318 -15.73 2.57 17.07
N GLU A 319 -15.14 1.41 17.37
CA GLU A 319 -15.43 0.65 18.60
C GLU A 319 -14.79 1.23 19.87
N LEU A 320 -13.59 1.81 19.74
CA LEU A 320 -12.83 2.39 20.87
C LEU A 320 -13.37 3.75 21.31
N LEU A 321 -13.94 4.53 20.39
CA LEU A 321 -14.36 5.90 20.62
C LEU A 321 -15.76 5.99 21.20
N ARG A 322 -15.90 6.68 22.35
CA ARG A 322 -17.20 7.01 22.96
C ARG A 322 -17.23 8.47 23.40
N TRP A 323 -18.41 9.08 23.42
CA TRP A 323 -18.57 10.43 23.97
C TRP A 323 -19.35 10.41 25.28
N LYS A 324 -19.03 11.34 26.18
CA LYS A 324 -19.70 11.51 27.47
C LYS A 324 -20.55 12.78 27.46
N PRO A 325 -21.82 12.74 27.86
CA PRO A 325 -22.63 13.95 28.01
C PRO A 325 -22.07 14.81 29.14
N ASP A 326 -21.92 16.10 28.86
CA ASP A 326 -21.35 17.08 29.79
C ASP A 326 -22.29 17.35 30.97
N ARG A 327 -21.74 17.54 32.17
CA ARG A 327 -22.54 17.84 33.37
C ARG A 327 -22.91 19.32 33.37
N GLY A 328 -24.08 19.66 32.84
CA GLY A 328 -24.74 20.90 33.19
C GLY A 328 -25.23 20.86 34.64
N ASN A 329 -24.39 21.23 35.61
CA ASN A 329 -24.88 21.61 36.93
C ASN A 329 -25.67 22.92 36.78
N ARG A 330 -26.99 22.83 36.63
CA ARG A 330 -27.92 23.89 37.09
C ARG A 330 -28.72 23.30 38.25
N ILE A 331 -28.15 23.39 39.45
CA ILE A 331 -28.97 23.43 40.65
C ILE A 331 -29.57 24.83 40.63
N THR A 332 -30.76 24.98 40.04
CA THR A 332 -31.63 26.09 40.38
C THR A 332 -32.10 25.81 41.80
N HIS A 333 -31.49 26.50 42.77
CA HIS A 333 -32.06 26.64 44.10
C HIS A 333 -33.46 27.23 43.94
N ALA A 334 -34.48 26.37 44.03
CA ALA A 334 -35.84 26.81 44.23
C ALA A 334 -35.94 27.30 45.68
N GLN A 335 -36.21 28.59 45.84
CA GLN A 335 -36.64 29.19 47.09
C GLN A 335 -37.89 28.45 47.59
N GLY A 336 -37.88 28.08 48.87
CA GLY A 336 -39.02 27.59 49.63
C GLY A 336 -38.79 27.90 51.12
N PRO A 337 -39.83 28.23 51.90
CA PRO A 337 -39.81 29.35 52.83
C PRO A 337 -39.23 29.04 54.21
N ASN A 338 -38.77 30.11 54.86
CA ASN A 338 -38.46 30.16 56.29
C ASN A 338 -39.66 29.72 57.14
N ILE A 339 -39.48 28.68 57.96
CA ILE A 339 -40.19 28.53 59.24
C ILE A 339 -39.16 28.04 60.27
N ALA A 340 -39.15 28.74 61.40
CA ALA A 340 -38.22 28.65 62.50
C ALA A 340 -38.42 27.41 63.39
N ASP A 341 -37.33 27.06 64.09
CA ASP A 341 -37.22 26.49 65.43
C ASP A 341 -38.30 25.55 65.96
N VAL A 342 -37.94 24.26 66.16
CA VAL A 342 -38.20 23.54 67.41
C VAL A 342 -37.04 22.59 67.73
N LYS A 343 -36.55 22.70 68.96
CA LYS A 343 -35.43 21.98 69.61
C LYS A 343 -36.00 20.92 70.55
N HIS A 344 -35.51 19.67 70.51
CA HIS A 344 -35.33 18.72 71.65
C HIS A 344 -34.88 17.34 71.09
N ARG A 345 -33.69 16.80 71.43
CA ARG A 345 -33.16 16.19 72.68
C ARG A 345 -33.44 14.67 72.74
N GLY A 346 -32.38 13.87 72.74
CA GLY A 346 -32.43 12.42 73.02
C GLY A 346 -31.11 11.69 72.71
N THR A 347 -30.23 11.61 73.69
CA THR A 347 -29.03 10.74 73.79
C THR A 347 -29.42 9.26 73.98
N VAL A 348 -28.55 8.30 73.59
CA VAL A 348 -28.07 7.11 74.37
C VAL A 348 -27.25 6.13 73.48
N GLU A 349 -25.95 6.06 73.81
CA GLU A 349 -24.97 4.93 73.93
C GLU A 349 -24.81 3.72 72.96
N PRO A 350 -23.58 3.12 72.91
CA PRO A 350 -23.16 2.10 71.94
C PRO A 350 -23.26 0.65 72.47
N ILE A 351 -23.50 -0.32 71.57
CA ILE A 351 -23.57 -1.75 71.92
C ILE A 351 -22.26 -2.49 71.59
N ILE A 352 -21.81 -3.23 72.61
CA ILE A 352 -20.59 -4.01 72.75
C ILE A 352 -20.69 -5.41 72.09
N SER A 353 -19.52 -5.89 71.65
CA SER A 353 -19.11 -7.22 71.20
C SER A 353 -19.58 -8.42 72.05
N ARG A 354 -19.90 -9.56 71.39
CA ARG A 354 -19.78 -10.91 71.97
C ARG A 354 -19.26 -11.94 70.97
N GLN A 355 -18.26 -12.69 71.41
CA GLN A 355 -17.61 -13.85 70.76
C GLN A 355 -18.50 -15.11 70.73
N PRO A 356 -18.18 -16.11 69.89
CA PRO A 356 -18.89 -17.39 69.79
C PRO A 356 -18.36 -18.46 70.76
N ALA A 357 -19.26 -19.35 71.22
CA ALA A 357 -18.94 -20.51 72.06
C ALA A 357 -18.77 -21.79 71.21
N HIS A 358 -17.83 -22.62 71.66
CA HIS A 358 -17.44 -23.93 71.14
C HIS A 358 -18.37 -25.06 71.62
N THR A 359 -18.54 -26.10 70.80
CA THR A 359 -18.87 -27.47 71.28
C THR A 359 -18.03 -28.51 70.53
N VAL A 360 -17.47 -29.43 71.31
CA VAL A 360 -16.55 -30.56 71.04
C VAL A 360 -17.42 -31.85 70.99
N MET A 361 -17.21 -32.96 70.26
CA MET A 361 -16.11 -33.95 70.25
C MET A 361 -16.46 -35.08 69.24
N GLY A 362 -15.47 -35.82 68.71
CA GLY A 362 -15.67 -37.16 68.13
C GLY A 362 -14.61 -37.57 67.10
N ALA A 363 -13.63 -38.38 67.52
CA ALA A 363 -12.48 -38.85 66.74
C ALA A 363 -12.77 -40.11 65.90
N ASN A 364 -12.02 -40.30 64.80
CA ASN A 364 -11.29 -41.53 64.48
C ASN A 364 -10.37 -41.34 63.26
N ASN A 365 -9.15 -41.86 63.37
CA ASN A 365 -8.11 -41.91 62.35
C ASN A 365 -8.38 -43.05 61.35
N ASP A 366 -8.10 -42.83 60.07
CA ASP A 366 -7.34 -43.82 59.29
C ASP A 366 -6.65 -43.16 58.09
N GLY A 367 -5.43 -43.62 57.79
CA GLY A 367 -4.56 -43.04 56.78
C GLY A 367 -4.86 -43.55 55.36
N THR A 368 -4.74 -42.66 54.38
CA THR A 368 -4.41 -43.02 52.99
C THR A 368 -3.93 -41.78 52.24
N ALA A 369 -2.86 -41.95 51.47
CA ALA A 369 -2.25 -40.93 50.63
C ALA A 369 -3.11 -40.60 49.41
N GLU A 370 -2.82 -39.44 48.81
CA GLU A 370 -3.26 -38.92 47.50
C GLU A 370 -4.63 -38.21 47.39
N GLN A 371 -4.52 -36.90 47.14
CA GLN A 371 -5.20 -36.09 46.08
C GLN A 371 -5.65 -34.71 46.61
N PRO A 372 -5.18 -33.58 46.03
CA PRO A 372 -5.69 -32.26 46.39
C PRO A 372 -7.12 -32.10 45.89
N GLY A 373 -8.04 -31.93 46.84
CA GLY A 373 -9.47 -31.81 46.63
C GLY A 373 -9.88 -30.73 45.64
N SER A 374 -10.66 -31.20 44.66
CA SER A 374 -11.82 -30.56 44.04
C SER A 374 -12.38 -29.34 44.80
N TYR A 375 -12.12 -28.14 44.28
CA TYR A 375 -12.95 -26.98 44.55
C TYR A 375 -14.26 -27.12 43.77
N LYS A 376 -15.32 -27.53 44.46
CA LYS A 376 -16.69 -27.53 43.95
C LYS A 376 -17.07 -26.11 43.51
N CYS A 377 -17.28 -25.93 42.22
CA CYS A 377 -17.87 -24.74 41.63
C CYS A 377 -19.36 -24.68 42.02
N LEU A 378 -19.70 -23.90 43.04
CA LEU A 378 -21.08 -23.59 43.39
C LEU A 378 -21.46 -22.26 42.73
N ILE A 379 -21.99 -22.36 41.50
CA ILE A 379 -23.08 -21.58 40.88
C ILE A 379 -23.06 -21.87 39.35
N PRO A 380 -24.12 -22.49 38.77
CA PRO A 380 -24.12 -22.92 37.38
C PRO A 380 -24.66 -21.82 36.45
N ARG A 381 -23.76 -20.96 35.95
CA ARG A 381 -23.90 -20.25 34.66
C ARG A 381 -22.68 -19.36 34.46
N ASN A 382 -21.63 -19.92 33.86
CA ASN A 382 -20.70 -19.27 32.94
C ASN A 382 -19.66 -20.32 32.52
N PHE A 383 -19.76 -20.73 31.26
CA PHE A 383 -18.82 -21.62 30.59
C PHE A 383 -17.48 -20.91 30.41
N TRP A 384 -16.58 -20.97 31.41
CA TRP A 384 -15.19 -20.52 31.27
C TRP A 384 -14.29 -21.36 32.18
N CYS A 385 -14.01 -22.59 31.75
CA CYS A 385 -12.85 -23.36 32.18
C CYS A 385 -12.37 -24.21 31.00
N TYR A 386 -11.50 -23.65 30.15
CA TYR A 386 -10.60 -24.47 29.34
C TYR A 386 -9.33 -23.68 28.96
N ASN A 387 -8.22 -24.09 29.57
CA ASN A 387 -6.81 -24.07 29.18
C ASN A 387 -6.26 -22.89 28.33
N ALA A 388 -5.38 -22.10 28.96
CA ALA A 388 -4.45 -21.19 28.32
C ALA A 388 -3.05 -21.34 28.95
N HIS A 389 -2.39 -22.47 28.71
CA HIS A 389 -1.04 -22.75 29.20
C HIS A 389 0.04 -22.17 28.27
N LEU A 390 -0.01 -20.87 27.98
CA LEU A 390 1.16 -20.13 27.54
C LEU A 390 1.43 -19.07 28.59
N SER A 391 2.57 -19.17 29.30
CA SER A 391 2.87 -18.23 30.39
C SER A 391 2.80 -16.79 29.88
N ASN A 392 2.25 -15.86 30.66
CA ASN A 392 2.25 -14.42 30.32
C ASN A 392 3.65 -13.90 29.94
N ARG A 393 4.71 -14.56 30.44
CA ARG A 393 6.11 -14.32 30.10
C ARG A 393 6.44 -14.71 28.66
N THR A 394 6.06 -15.90 28.21
CA THR A 394 6.26 -16.37 26.83
C THR A 394 5.58 -15.43 25.82
N ARG A 395 4.33 -15.03 26.09
CA ARG A 395 3.59 -14.09 25.25
C ARG A 395 4.29 -12.72 25.17
N ARG A 396 4.78 -12.19 26.30
CA ARG A 396 5.53 -10.93 26.33
C ARG A 396 6.85 -11.02 25.56
N MET A 397 7.56 -12.14 25.66
CA MET A 397 8.80 -12.38 24.91
C MET A 397 8.56 -12.44 23.39
N ILE A 398 7.49 -13.11 22.95
CA ILE A 398 7.11 -13.14 21.53
C ILE A 398 6.83 -11.73 21.01
N PHE A 399 6.09 -10.89 21.76
CA PHE A 399 5.86 -9.52 21.34
C PHE A 399 7.16 -8.72 21.24
N ILE A 400 8.04 -8.78 22.23
CA ILE A 400 9.33 -8.08 22.17
C ILE A 400 10.13 -8.54 20.95
N PHE A 401 10.18 -9.85 20.70
CA PHE A 401 10.88 -10.43 19.56
C PHE A 401 10.34 -9.90 18.22
N VAL A 402 9.02 -9.89 18.04
CA VAL A 402 8.38 -9.35 16.83
C VAL A 402 8.69 -7.86 16.63
N HIS A 403 8.62 -7.05 17.70
CA HIS A 403 8.96 -5.62 17.62
C HIS A 403 10.44 -5.41 17.28
N CYS A 404 11.34 -6.23 17.81
CA CYS A 404 12.76 -6.19 17.45
C CYS A 404 12.97 -6.54 15.96
N ILE A 405 12.22 -7.50 15.42
CA ILE A 405 12.27 -7.83 13.99
C ILE A 405 11.84 -6.63 13.15
N PHE A 406 10.69 -6.02 13.44
CA PHE A 406 10.23 -4.84 12.70
C PHE A 406 11.22 -3.68 12.80
N PHE A 407 11.76 -3.42 13.99
CA PHE A 407 12.78 -2.39 14.17
C PHE A 407 14.02 -2.64 13.31
N ALA A 408 14.54 -3.88 13.37
CA ALA A 408 15.69 -4.31 12.58
C ALA A 408 15.40 -4.21 11.08
N TRP A 409 14.21 -4.61 10.63
CA TRP A 409 13.80 -4.49 9.24
C TRP A 409 13.78 -3.04 8.76
N GLY A 410 13.19 -2.13 9.54
CA GLY A 410 13.22 -0.69 9.24
C GLY A 410 14.65 -0.14 9.15
N ALA A 411 15.55 -0.58 10.03
CA ALA A 411 16.96 -0.21 9.98
C ALA A 411 17.68 -0.76 8.72
N VAL A 412 17.38 -2.00 8.33
CA VAL A 412 17.91 -2.60 7.08
C VAL A 412 17.44 -1.83 5.86
N ILE A 413 16.14 -1.55 5.75
CA ILE A 413 15.57 -0.76 4.64
C ILE A 413 16.22 0.63 4.57
N LEU A 414 16.35 1.32 5.71
CA LEU A 414 16.99 2.63 5.77
C LEU A 414 18.46 2.55 5.33
N ALA A 415 19.21 1.56 5.80
CA ALA A 415 20.61 1.37 5.44
C ALA A 415 20.77 1.10 3.93
N LEU A 416 19.93 0.24 3.36
CA LEU A 416 19.90 -0.04 1.92
C LEU A 416 19.57 1.20 1.11
N HIS A 417 18.61 2.03 1.56
CA HIS A 417 18.24 3.27 0.89
C HIS A 417 19.35 4.32 0.94
N VAL A 418 20.01 4.48 2.09
CA VAL A 418 21.14 5.40 2.25
C VAL A 418 22.32 4.95 1.39
N GLN A 419 22.63 3.64 1.39
CA GLN A 419 23.68 3.06 0.55
C GLN A 419 23.40 3.25 -0.94
N ALA A 420 22.15 3.08 -1.37
CA ALA A 420 21.76 3.31 -2.76
C ALA A 420 21.87 4.79 -3.12
N SER A 421 21.39 5.69 -2.25
CA SER A 421 21.39 7.13 -2.46
C SER A 421 22.77 7.79 -2.42
N SER A 422 23.78 7.11 -1.86
CA SER A 422 25.16 7.62 -1.83
C SER A 422 25.95 7.29 -3.10
N LYS A 423 25.46 6.36 -3.94
CA LYS A 423 26.07 6.05 -5.23
C LYS A 423 25.73 7.13 -6.26
N THR A 424 26.68 7.41 -7.15
CA THR A 424 26.41 8.25 -8.32
C THR A 424 25.53 7.47 -9.30
N PRO A 425 24.41 8.05 -9.77
CA PRO A 425 23.60 7.41 -10.80
C PRO A 425 24.41 7.31 -12.10
N LEU A 426 24.08 6.32 -12.95
CA LEU A 426 24.66 6.26 -14.28
C LEU A 426 24.21 7.48 -15.09
N VAL A 427 25.17 8.15 -15.71
CA VAL A 427 24.92 9.37 -16.50
C VAL A 427 24.36 9.00 -17.86
N GLU A 428 24.75 7.84 -18.36
CA GLU A 428 24.34 7.20 -19.60
C GLU A 428 22.88 6.73 -19.57
N CYS A 429 22.28 6.63 -18.38
CA CYS A 429 20.92 6.13 -18.22
C CYS A 429 19.92 7.24 -17.96
N SER A 430 18.84 7.21 -18.76
CA SER A 430 17.62 7.95 -18.50
C SER A 430 16.45 6.99 -18.24
N PRO A 431 15.73 7.13 -17.11
CA PRO A 431 15.87 8.16 -16.12
C PRO A 431 16.89 7.76 -15.02
N LYS A 432 17.42 8.72 -14.26
CA LYS A 432 18.42 8.45 -13.21
C LYS A 432 17.78 7.87 -11.96
N VAL A 433 18.16 6.65 -11.59
CA VAL A 433 17.57 5.88 -10.48
C VAL A 433 18.61 5.41 -9.46
N TYR A 434 18.14 5.01 -8.27
CA TYR A 434 18.97 4.61 -7.12
C TYR A 434 18.49 3.26 -6.56
N PRO A 435 18.74 2.15 -7.27
CA PRO A 435 18.26 0.84 -6.90
C PRO A 435 18.86 0.35 -5.57
N MET A 436 18.01 -0.19 -4.70
CA MET A 436 18.43 -0.77 -3.42
C MET A 436 18.88 -2.23 -3.57
N ALA A 437 19.57 -2.75 -2.56
CA ALA A 437 19.97 -4.17 -2.46
C ALA A 437 20.84 -4.70 -3.61
N GLY A 438 21.64 -3.84 -4.24
CA GLY A 438 22.56 -4.25 -5.31
C GLY A 438 21.87 -4.60 -6.63
N ALA A 439 20.57 -4.30 -6.77
CA ALA A 439 19.89 -4.41 -8.06
C ALA A 439 20.53 -3.46 -9.09
N LEU A 440 20.61 -3.92 -10.34
CA LEU A 440 21.03 -3.07 -11.45
C LEU A 440 19.96 -2.00 -11.72
N PRO A 441 20.38 -0.77 -12.08
CA PRO A 441 19.46 0.31 -12.41
C PRO A 441 18.67 -0.03 -13.67
N ALA A 442 17.38 0.30 -13.65
CA ALA A 442 16.60 0.33 -14.87
C ALA A 442 17.07 1.52 -15.73
N CYS A 443 17.11 1.32 -17.03
CA CYS A 443 17.65 2.28 -17.99
C CYS A 443 16.75 2.25 -19.21
N PHE A 444 15.77 3.17 -19.29
CA PHE A 444 14.81 3.20 -20.39
C PHE A 444 15.50 3.61 -21.70
N ALA A 445 16.23 4.73 -21.64
CA ALA A 445 17.08 5.19 -22.72
C ALA A 445 18.54 5.14 -22.27
N VAL A 446 19.37 4.49 -23.08
CA VAL A 446 20.82 4.47 -22.93
C VAL A 446 21.41 5.51 -23.89
N GLU A 447 21.94 6.60 -23.35
CA GLU A 447 22.80 7.55 -24.08
C GLU A 447 24.26 7.12 -23.93
N PHE A 448 24.68 6.17 -24.75
CA PHE A 448 26.05 5.67 -24.78
C PHE A 448 26.95 6.58 -25.62
N ASP A 449 27.46 7.62 -24.97
CA ASP A 449 28.39 8.58 -25.57
C ASP A 449 29.84 8.24 -25.22
N CYS A 450 30.57 7.64 -26.16
CA CYS A 450 31.96 7.24 -25.97
C CYS A 450 32.88 8.42 -25.62
N TYR A 451 32.60 9.61 -26.16
CA TYR A 451 33.37 10.81 -25.85
C TYR A 451 33.17 11.29 -24.41
N LYS A 452 31.91 11.29 -23.92
CA LYS A 452 31.62 11.65 -22.52
C LYS A 452 32.19 10.65 -21.51
N VAL A 453 32.18 9.36 -21.85
CA VAL A 453 32.69 8.28 -20.98
C VAL A 453 34.22 8.17 -21.07
N GLY A 454 34.83 8.68 -22.13
CA GLY A 454 36.29 8.68 -22.32
C GLY A 454 36.84 7.36 -22.87
N ILE A 455 36.06 6.68 -23.73
CA ILE A 455 36.41 5.40 -24.38
C ILE A 455 36.30 5.54 -25.91
N THR A 456 36.83 4.57 -26.66
CA THR A 456 36.73 4.59 -28.14
C THR A 456 35.55 3.80 -28.69
N GLY A 457 34.99 2.88 -27.91
CA GLY A 457 33.94 1.95 -28.34
C GLY A 457 34.43 0.53 -28.62
N ALA A 458 35.68 0.19 -28.26
CA ALA A 458 36.20 -1.16 -28.35
C ALA A 458 35.36 -2.15 -27.52
N LYS A 459 35.25 -3.40 -27.99
CA LYS A 459 34.32 -4.40 -27.42
C LYS A 459 34.46 -4.59 -25.91
N VAL A 460 35.69 -4.57 -25.40
CA VAL A 460 35.98 -4.74 -23.96
C VAL A 460 35.39 -3.58 -23.14
N ASP A 461 35.54 -2.35 -23.63
CA ASP A 461 35.02 -1.16 -22.96
C ASP A 461 33.50 -1.11 -23.01
N VAL A 462 32.90 -1.45 -24.17
CA VAL A 462 31.44 -1.53 -24.32
C VAL A 462 30.85 -2.54 -23.33
N ILE A 463 31.47 -3.72 -23.20
CA ILE A 463 31.04 -4.74 -22.23
C ILE A 463 31.14 -4.22 -20.79
N ASP A 464 32.24 -3.55 -20.42
CA ASP A 464 32.41 -3.00 -19.08
C ASP A 464 31.32 -1.97 -18.73
N GLN A 465 30.98 -1.11 -19.70
CA GLN A 465 29.92 -0.12 -19.51
C GLN A 465 28.52 -0.72 -19.47
N TRP A 466 28.20 -1.64 -20.38
CA TRP A 466 26.84 -2.19 -20.48
C TRP A 466 26.47 -3.04 -19.25
N LYS A 467 27.44 -3.77 -18.65
CA LYS A 467 27.25 -4.54 -17.39
C LYS A 467 26.74 -3.73 -16.20
N ARG A 468 26.79 -2.40 -16.26
CA ARG A 468 26.44 -1.51 -15.15
C ARG A 468 24.94 -1.24 -15.04
N PHE A 469 24.13 -1.63 -16.04
CA PHE A 469 22.67 -1.45 -16.04
C PHE A 469 21.92 -2.73 -16.46
N ASP A 470 20.61 -2.75 -16.21
CA ASP A 470 19.76 -3.89 -16.56
C ASP A 470 19.33 -3.82 -18.03
N HIS A 471 19.98 -4.62 -18.89
CA HIS A 471 19.73 -4.65 -20.34
C HIS A 471 18.26 -4.95 -20.69
N THR A 472 17.55 -5.70 -19.84
CA THR A 472 16.15 -6.08 -20.07
C THR A 472 15.15 -4.92 -19.91
N THR A 473 15.64 -3.76 -19.46
CA THR A 473 14.85 -2.54 -19.29
C THR A 473 15.05 -1.52 -20.40
N VAL A 474 16.03 -1.74 -21.29
CA VAL A 474 16.39 -0.81 -22.36
C VAL A 474 15.35 -0.84 -23.47
N VAL A 475 14.86 0.36 -23.79
CA VAL A 475 13.88 0.61 -24.85
C VAL A 475 14.49 1.43 -25.98
N LYS A 476 15.36 2.39 -25.67
CA LYS A 476 16.11 3.17 -26.66
C LYS A 476 17.61 3.01 -26.43
N LEU A 477 18.35 2.67 -27.47
CA LEU A 477 19.81 2.59 -27.44
C LEU A 477 20.38 3.64 -28.38
N HIS A 478 20.97 4.69 -27.81
CA HIS A 478 21.59 5.79 -28.53
C HIS A 478 23.10 5.69 -28.37
N ILE A 479 23.80 5.45 -29.47
CA ILE A 479 25.26 5.32 -29.52
C ILE A 479 25.83 6.56 -30.18
N LEU A 480 26.59 7.33 -29.43
CA LEU A 480 27.05 8.67 -29.81
C LEU A 480 28.58 8.73 -29.76
N HIS A 481 29.19 9.36 -30.75
CA HIS A 481 30.61 9.75 -30.71
C HIS A 481 31.60 8.60 -30.47
N CYS A 482 31.31 7.40 -30.96
CA CYS A 482 32.16 6.21 -30.81
C CYS A 482 33.04 6.01 -32.06
N PRO A 483 34.36 6.34 -32.01
CA PRO A 483 35.24 6.25 -33.17
C PRO A 483 35.64 4.83 -33.58
N GLU A 484 35.47 3.82 -32.72
CA GLU A 484 35.84 2.43 -33.00
C GLU A 484 34.81 1.46 -32.40
N LEU A 485 33.52 1.66 -32.71
CA LEU A 485 32.44 0.88 -32.12
C LEU A 485 32.51 -0.61 -32.53
N GLU A 486 32.60 -1.48 -31.54
CA GLU A 486 32.48 -2.93 -31.67
C GLU A 486 31.33 -3.45 -30.79
N VAL A 487 30.28 -3.99 -31.41
CA VAL A 487 29.07 -4.39 -30.68
C VAL A 487 29.20 -5.83 -30.14
N PRO A 488 29.09 -6.05 -28.82
CA PRO A 488 29.22 -7.37 -28.23
C PRO A 488 27.94 -8.22 -28.34
N GLU A 489 28.08 -9.53 -28.18
CA GLU A 489 26.97 -10.51 -28.12
C GLU A 489 25.92 -10.21 -27.04
N MET A 490 26.31 -9.50 -25.98
CA MET A 490 25.43 -9.00 -24.92
C MET A 490 24.28 -8.13 -25.46
N PHE A 491 24.42 -7.58 -26.66
CA PHE A 491 23.35 -6.87 -27.36
C PHE A 491 22.06 -7.70 -27.48
N GLN A 492 22.15 -9.04 -27.59
CA GLN A 492 20.97 -9.91 -27.66
C GLN A 492 20.08 -9.87 -26.41
N GLU A 493 20.59 -9.36 -25.28
CA GLU A 493 19.85 -9.26 -24.01
C GLU A 493 18.88 -8.07 -23.99
N PHE A 494 18.91 -7.19 -25.00
CA PHE A 494 18.12 -5.97 -25.10
C PHE A 494 16.70 -6.27 -25.61
N ILE A 495 15.99 -7.14 -24.89
CA ILE A 495 14.72 -7.74 -25.33
C ILE A 495 13.54 -6.77 -25.50
N ARG A 496 13.65 -5.56 -24.96
CA ARG A 496 12.62 -4.50 -25.04
C ARG A 496 12.98 -3.37 -25.99
N LEU A 497 14.08 -3.51 -26.72
CA LEU A 497 14.59 -2.47 -27.60
C LEU A 497 13.57 -2.14 -28.70
N ARG A 498 13.28 -0.85 -28.83
CA ARG A 498 12.36 -0.26 -29.81
C ARG A 498 13.09 0.65 -30.81
N GLU A 499 14.19 1.24 -30.38
CA GLU A 499 14.93 2.22 -31.17
C GLU A 499 16.43 2.02 -31.03
N ILE A 500 17.13 1.95 -32.17
CA ILE A 500 18.58 2.06 -32.26
C ILE A 500 18.88 3.36 -32.99
N TRP A 501 19.65 4.23 -32.35
CA TRP A 501 20.13 5.46 -32.96
C TRP A 501 21.65 5.55 -32.82
N ILE A 502 22.34 5.65 -33.94
CA ILE A 502 23.79 5.80 -34.00
C ILE A 502 24.08 7.16 -34.61
N TYR A 503 24.85 7.97 -33.89
CA TYR A 503 25.23 9.31 -34.33
C TYR A 503 26.74 9.52 -34.27
N ASN A 504 27.30 10.07 -35.35
CA ASN A 504 28.69 10.54 -35.42
C ASN A 504 29.69 9.50 -34.88
N SER A 505 29.59 8.27 -35.39
CA SER A 505 30.33 7.11 -34.90
C SER A 505 30.87 6.28 -36.06
N THR A 506 31.88 5.46 -35.82
CA THR A 506 32.41 4.50 -36.79
C THR A 506 32.16 3.08 -36.28
N ILE A 507 31.34 2.31 -37.00
CA ILE A 507 31.09 0.90 -36.71
C ILE A 507 32.26 0.10 -37.28
N ARG A 508 33.14 -0.38 -36.40
CA ARG A 508 34.28 -1.22 -36.75
C ARG A 508 33.86 -2.68 -36.90
N ASP A 509 33.12 -3.19 -35.93
CA ASP A 509 32.57 -4.56 -35.95
C ASP A 509 31.15 -4.59 -35.39
N TRP A 510 30.26 -5.23 -36.14
CA TRP A 510 28.93 -5.62 -35.68
C TRP A 510 28.61 -6.95 -36.35
N GLY A 511 29.18 -8.00 -35.78
CA GLY A 511 29.13 -9.36 -36.32
C GLY A 511 27.78 -10.07 -36.10
N PRO A 512 27.66 -11.30 -36.62
CA PRO A 512 26.44 -12.10 -36.54
C PRO A 512 26.07 -12.53 -35.10
N GLU A 513 27.04 -12.66 -34.20
CA GLU A 513 26.79 -12.99 -32.79
C GLU A 513 25.97 -11.89 -32.07
N ALA A 514 26.06 -10.65 -32.54
CA ALA A 514 25.29 -9.50 -32.06
C ALA A 514 24.20 -9.08 -33.06
N ALA A 515 23.71 -10.01 -33.90
CA ALA A 515 22.73 -9.70 -34.93
C ALA A 515 21.41 -9.16 -34.37
N VAL A 516 20.84 -8.20 -35.07
CA VAL A 516 19.49 -7.72 -34.86
C VAL A 516 18.52 -8.77 -35.38
N THR A 517 17.91 -9.50 -34.45
CA THR A 517 16.93 -10.56 -34.76
C THR A 517 15.54 -10.27 -34.19
N ASN A 518 14.50 -10.84 -34.78
CA ASN A 518 13.12 -10.79 -34.30
C ASN A 518 12.96 -11.60 -33.01
N SER A 519 13.70 -12.70 -32.87
CA SER A 519 13.70 -13.52 -31.65
C SER A 519 14.21 -12.75 -30.43
N CYS A 520 15.25 -11.94 -30.59
CA CYS A 520 15.85 -11.18 -29.49
C CYS A 520 15.32 -9.74 -29.39
N HIS A 521 14.91 -9.13 -30.50
CA HIS A 521 14.45 -7.73 -30.55
C HIS A 521 13.06 -7.61 -31.22
N PRO A 522 12.02 -8.31 -30.73
CA PRO A 522 10.71 -8.36 -31.38
C PRO A 522 10.00 -7.01 -31.42
N ASN A 523 10.39 -6.07 -30.54
CA ASN A 523 9.78 -4.76 -30.41
C ASN A 523 10.51 -3.68 -31.20
N LEU A 524 11.60 -4.00 -31.90
CA LEU A 524 12.40 -3.01 -32.61
C LEU A 524 11.59 -2.39 -33.76
N THR A 525 11.42 -1.08 -33.75
CA THR A 525 10.62 -0.33 -34.73
C THR A 525 11.43 0.66 -35.55
N VAL A 526 12.51 1.20 -34.98
CA VAL A 526 13.31 2.26 -35.60
C VAL A 526 14.81 1.92 -35.56
N LEU A 527 15.47 2.04 -36.71
CA LEU A 527 16.93 2.02 -36.85
C LEU A 527 17.37 3.30 -37.56
N SER A 528 18.22 4.09 -36.92
CA SER A 528 18.78 5.31 -37.51
C SER A 528 20.30 5.35 -37.39
N MET A 529 20.97 5.53 -38.53
CA MET A 529 22.41 5.75 -38.62
C MET A 529 22.65 7.11 -39.26
N ILE A 530 23.19 8.05 -38.48
CA ILE A 530 23.37 9.44 -38.89
C ILE A 530 24.83 9.82 -38.70
N ARG A 531 25.50 10.27 -39.76
CA ARG A 531 26.95 10.55 -39.75
C ARG A 531 27.76 9.33 -39.29
N THR A 532 27.33 8.15 -39.72
CA THR A 532 27.93 6.88 -39.32
C THR A 532 28.86 6.37 -40.42
N ASN A 533 30.08 6.01 -40.04
CA ASN A 533 31.04 5.38 -40.92
C ASN A 533 31.01 3.86 -40.71
N LEU A 534 30.84 3.11 -41.79
CA LEU A 534 30.72 1.66 -41.83
C LEU A 534 32.01 1.07 -42.39
N THR A 535 32.54 0.02 -41.75
CA THR A 535 33.70 -0.72 -42.26
C THR A 535 33.49 -1.12 -43.73
N ASP A 536 34.47 -0.78 -44.57
CA ASP A 536 34.47 -0.99 -46.03
C ASP A 536 33.30 -0.34 -46.81
N GLY A 537 32.48 0.49 -46.16
CA GLY A 537 31.28 1.09 -46.75
C GLY A 537 30.16 0.07 -46.99
N LEU A 538 30.14 -1.02 -46.22
CA LEU A 538 29.16 -2.11 -46.33
C LEU A 538 28.20 -2.12 -45.14
N LEU A 539 26.98 -2.63 -45.35
CA LEU A 539 26.04 -2.89 -44.27
C LEU A 539 26.63 -3.95 -43.31
N PRO A 540 26.71 -3.71 -41.99
CA PRO A 540 27.27 -4.68 -41.07
C PRO A 540 26.48 -6.01 -41.04
N LEU A 541 27.17 -7.13 -40.81
CA LEU A 541 26.56 -8.46 -40.79
C LEU A 541 25.45 -8.60 -39.74
N GLY A 542 25.57 -7.87 -38.64
CA GLY A 542 24.54 -7.82 -37.60
C GLY A 542 23.18 -7.32 -38.08
N PHE A 543 23.09 -6.62 -39.22
CA PHE A 543 21.83 -6.16 -39.81
C PHE A 543 21.33 -7.02 -40.97
N GLN A 544 21.95 -8.18 -41.19
CA GLN A 544 21.67 -9.08 -42.30
C GLN A 544 21.12 -10.44 -41.84
N SER A 545 20.53 -10.54 -40.64
CA SER A 545 19.93 -11.80 -40.18
C SER A 545 18.74 -12.22 -41.07
N ASP A 546 18.55 -13.52 -41.26
CA ASP A 546 17.33 -14.07 -41.88
C ASP A 546 16.11 -13.96 -40.95
N ASP A 547 16.33 -13.95 -39.63
CA ASP A 547 15.31 -13.69 -38.61
C ASP A 547 15.25 -12.18 -38.30
N PHE A 548 15.14 -11.31 -39.30
CA PHE A 548 15.16 -9.85 -39.08
C PHE A 548 13.84 -9.35 -38.42
N PRO A 549 13.85 -8.31 -37.57
CA PRO A 549 12.65 -7.86 -36.85
C PRO A 549 11.50 -7.44 -37.77
N ILE A 550 10.34 -8.06 -37.58
CA ILE A 550 9.15 -7.83 -38.41
C ILE A 550 8.53 -6.46 -38.11
N ASN A 551 8.70 -5.95 -36.90
CA ASN A 551 8.16 -4.65 -36.50
C ASN A 551 9.07 -3.47 -36.88
N LEU A 552 10.27 -3.72 -37.45
CA LEU A 552 11.17 -2.65 -37.86
C LEU A 552 10.65 -2.01 -39.15
N THR A 553 9.95 -0.90 -39.00
CA THR A 553 9.26 -0.20 -40.10
C THR A 553 9.97 1.07 -40.53
N GLN A 554 10.98 1.54 -39.79
CA GLN A 554 11.72 2.74 -40.16
C GLN A 554 13.23 2.48 -40.11
N ILE A 555 13.89 2.65 -41.25
CA ILE A 555 15.34 2.47 -41.41
C ILE A 555 15.91 3.71 -42.08
N ASN A 556 16.79 4.44 -41.39
CA ASN A 556 17.35 5.69 -41.87
C ASN A 556 18.88 5.62 -41.94
N PHE A 557 19.46 5.92 -43.10
CA PHE A 557 20.89 6.10 -43.32
C PHE A 557 21.13 7.52 -43.85
N CYS A 558 21.62 8.40 -42.99
CA CYS A 558 21.83 9.81 -43.32
C CYS A 558 23.32 10.18 -43.18
N GLU A 559 23.92 10.77 -44.22
CA GLU A 559 25.33 11.18 -44.23
C GLU A 559 26.30 10.03 -43.91
N THR A 560 26.11 8.86 -44.54
CA THR A 560 26.93 7.66 -44.31
C THR A 560 27.89 7.38 -45.47
N ASN A 561 28.92 6.56 -45.24
CA ASN A 561 29.79 6.06 -46.32
C ASN A 561 29.26 4.77 -46.98
N LEU A 562 27.99 4.40 -46.77
CA LEU A 562 27.38 3.19 -47.34
C LEU A 562 27.43 3.22 -48.87
N ARG A 563 28.03 2.21 -49.50
CA ARG A 563 28.26 2.14 -50.96
C ARG A 563 27.28 1.23 -51.69
N THR A 564 26.88 0.14 -51.07
CA THR A 564 25.94 -0.85 -51.63
C THR A 564 25.22 -1.60 -50.52
N LEU A 565 24.10 -2.23 -50.86
CA LEU A 565 23.41 -3.20 -50.01
C LEU A 565 23.54 -4.60 -50.61
N PRO A 566 23.38 -5.66 -49.80
CA PRO A 566 23.29 -7.04 -50.31
C PRO A 566 22.16 -7.20 -51.33
N ASP A 567 22.40 -8.04 -52.34
CA ASP A 567 21.43 -8.31 -53.41
C ASP A 567 20.21 -9.12 -52.93
N ASP A 568 20.28 -9.76 -51.77
CA ASP A 568 19.21 -10.56 -51.19
C ASP A 568 18.57 -9.93 -49.95
N ILE A 569 18.87 -8.64 -49.69
CA ILE A 569 18.30 -7.92 -48.53
C ILE A 569 16.78 -7.82 -48.61
N ASP A 570 16.19 -7.90 -49.80
CA ASP A 570 14.74 -7.96 -50.03
C ASP A 570 14.09 -9.24 -49.50
N GLY A 571 14.85 -10.33 -49.37
CA GLY A 571 14.38 -11.56 -48.74
C GLY A 571 14.47 -11.55 -47.22
N ARG A 572 15.18 -10.58 -46.63
CA ARG A 572 15.47 -10.52 -45.19
C ARG A 572 14.75 -9.37 -44.50
N TRP A 573 14.78 -8.16 -45.08
CA TRP A 573 14.14 -6.99 -44.51
C TRP A 573 12.62 -6.98 -44.72
N ASN A 574 11.91 -6.27 -43.85
CA ASN A 574 10.46 -6.15 -43.94
C ASN A 574 10.05 -5.30 -45.16
N PHE A 575 9.17 -5.84 -46.00
CA PHE A 575 8.61 -5.16 -47.17
C PHE A 575 7.84 -3.86 -46.84
N ASN A 576 7.32 -3.73 -45.62
CA ASN A 576 6.64 -2.51 -45.18
C ASN A 576 7.59 -1.47 -44.56
N ALA A 577 8.90 -1.71 -44.57
CA ALA A 577 9.86 -0.78 -44.01
C ALA A 577 10.01 0.46 -44.89
N SER A 578 9.85 1.63 -44.29
CA SER A 578 10.22 2.90 -44.88
C SER A 578 11.73 3.09 -44.74
N ILE A 579 12.43 3.02 -45.88
CA ILE A 579 13.89 3.09 -45.96
C ILE A 579 14.28 4.45 -46.53
N HIS A 580 14.99 5.25 -45.73
CA HIS A 580 15.54 6.55 -46.14
C HIS A 580 17.06 6.45 -46.25
N ILE A 581 17.60 6.76 -47.43
CA ILE A 581 19.04 6.84 -47.65
C ILE A 581 19.35 8.22 -48.21
N GLU A 582 19.93 9.07 -47.37
CA GLU A 582 20.17 10.48 -47.67
C GLU A 582 21.66 10.78 -47.56
N ASN A 583 22.19 11.50 -48.55
CA ASN A 583 23.59 11.95 -48.59
C ASN A 583 24.60 10.81 -48.28
N SER A 584 24.29 9.58 -48.70
CA SER A 584 25.17 8.42 -48.57
C SER A 584 25.98 8.19 -49.84
N GLN A 585 27.08 7.44 -49.75
CA GLN A 585 28.01 7.21 -50.87
C GLN A 585 27.61 6.03 -51.78
N LEU A 586 26.32 5.82 -52.02
CA LEU A 586 25.83 4.73 -52.86
C LEU A 586 26.42 4.85 -54.28
N SER A 587 27.03 3.79 -54.78
CA SER A 587 27.61 3.77 -56.13
C SER A 587 26.53 3.64 -57.22
N ALA A 588 25.42 2.98 -56.89
CA ALA A 588 24.22 2.84 -57.70
C ALA A 588 23.02 2.59 -56.77
N ILE A 589 21.79 2.70 -57.30
CA ILE A 589 20.58 2.32 -56.56
C ILE A 589 20.50 0.79 -56.53
N PRO A 590 20.56 0.13 -55.34
CA PRO A 590 20.48 -1.32 -55.24
C PRO A 590 19.14 -1.87 -55.74
N LEU A 591 19.18 -2.89 -56.60
CA LEU A 591 17.97 -3.53 -57.14
C LEU A 591 17.12 -4.21 -56.06
N SER A 592 17.73 -4.59 -54.94
CA SER A 592 17.02 -5.15 -53.79
C SER A 592 16.12 -4.12 -53.11
N LEU A 593 16.48 -2.83 -53.08
CA LEU A 593 15.57 -1.78 -52.58
C LEU A 593 14.34 -1.59 -53.47
N ILE A 594 14.49 -1.77 -54.78
CA ILE A 594 13.35 -1.70 -55.73
C ILE A 594 12.38 -2.86 -55.49
N ARG A 595 12.89 -4.04 -55.12
CA ARG A 595 12.07 -5.22 -54.80
C ARG A 595 11.37 -5.13 -53.43
N LEU A 596 11.82 -4.22 -52.57
CA LEU A 596 11.23 -3.95 -51.26
C LEU A 596 10.08 -2.93 -51.31
N GLN A 597 9.85 -2.24 -52.44
CA GLN A 597 8.69 -1.37 -52.69
C GLN A 597 7.51 -2.16 -53.27
#